data_AF-A0A519RJ79-F1
#
_entry.id   AF-A0A519RJ79-F1
#
_cell.length_a   1.000
_cell.length_b   1.000
_cell.length_c   1.000
_cell.angle_alpha   90.00
_cell.angle_beta   90.00
_cell.angle_gamma   90.00
#
_symmetry.space_group_name_H-M   'P 1'
#
loop_
_entity.id
_entity.type
_entity.pdbx_description
1 polymer ?
#
loop_
_entity_poly.entity_id
_entity_poly.type
_entity_poly.pdbx_seq_one_letter_code
_entity_poly.pdbx_strand_id
1 'polypeptide(L)' 'TSPIPPCGACRQSIAEYEFKQENPIEIYFMGETGAIYKSDSLKNLLPFMFDKNFL' A
#
# COMPACT_ATOMS: atom_id res chain seq x y z
N THR A 1 13.37 -2.70 16.37
CA THR A 1 13.07 -3.33 15.06
C THR A 1 12.31 -2.34 14.21
N SER A 2 12.77 -2.10 12.98
CA SER A 2 12.06 -1.21 12.05
C SER A 2 10.86 -1.95 11.43
N PRO A 3 9.76 -1.25 11.10
CA PRO A 3 8.62 -1.85 10.43
C PRO A 3 9.02 -2.42 9.08
N ILE A 4 8.44 -3.56 8.72
CA ILE A 4 8.67 -4.19 7.41
C ILE A 4 7.51 -3.76 6.50
N PRO A 5 7.72 -2.81 5.57
CA PRO A 5 6.67 -2.41 4.66
C PRO A 5 6.40 -3.51 3.62
N PRO A 6 5.22 -3.51 2.97
CA PRO A 6 4.95 -4.44 1.87
C PRO A 6 5.98 -4.27 0.74
N CYS A 7 6.35 -5.38 0.10
CA CYS A 7 7.25 -5.36 -1.06
C CYS A 7 6.55 -4.79 -2.31
N GLY A 8 7.31 -4.49 -3.37
CA GLY A 8 6.77 -3.88 -4.59
C GLY A 8 5.61 -4.65 -5.22
N ALA A 9 5.70 -5.99 -5.27
CA ALA A 9 4.64 -6.83 -5.82
C ALA A 9 3.34 -6.77 -4.98
N CYS A 10 3.45 -6.85 -3.65
CA CYS A 10 2.29 -6.71 -2.76
C CYS A 10 1.63 -5.33 -2.93
N ARG A 11 2.42 -4.27 -3.05
CA ARG A 11 1.90 -2.93 -3.31
C ARG A 11 1.14 -2.91 -4.64
N GLN A 12 1.72 -3.41 -5.73
CA GLN A 12 1.06 -3.44 -7.04
C GLN A 12 -0.30 -4.16 -6.97
N SER A 13 -0.37 -5.33 -6.33
CA SER A 13 -1.63 -6.07 -6.20
C SER A 13 -2.67 -5.32 -5.39
N ILE A 14 -2.29 -4.72 -4.25
CA ILE A 14 -3.23 -3.94 -3.42
C ILE A 14 -3.74 -2.73 -4.19
N ALA A 15 -2.87 -2.04 -4.94
CA ALA A 15 -3.23 -0.89 -5.77
C ALA A 15 -4.32 -1.26 -6.79
N GLU A 16 -4.15 -2.39 -7.48
CA GLU A 16 -5.13 -2.86 -8.45
C GLU A 16 -6.49 -3.15 -7.81
N TYR A 17 -6.51 -3.69 -6.59
CA TYR A 17 -7.76 -3.93 -5.86
C TYR A 17 -8.41 -2.63 -5.39
N GLU A 18 -7.65 -1.67 -4.86
CA GLU A 18 -8.18 -0.33 -4.52
C GLU A 18 -8.83 0.33 -5.75
N PHE A 19 -8.20 0.22 -6.92
CA PHE A 19 -8.75 0.73 -8.18
C PHE A 19 -10.01 -0.02 -8.62
N LYS A 20 -10.03 -1.36 -8.56
CA LYS A 20 -11.18 -2.18 -8.97
C LYS A 20 -12.40 -2.00 -8.07
N GLN A 21 -12.19 -1.76 -6.79
CA GLN A 21 -13.25 -1.63 -5.79
C GLN A 21 -13.67 -0.18 -5.54
N GLU A 22 -12.94 0.79 -6.09
CA GLU A 22 -13.12 2.23 -5.87
C GLU A 22 -13.14 2.62 -4.38
N ASN A 23 -12.50 1.81 -3.54
CA ASN A 23 -12.49 1.97 -2.09
C ASN A 23 -11.06 1.85 -1.54
N PRO A 24 -10.61 2.77 -0.66
CA PRO A 24 -9.31 2.67 -0.02
C PRO A 24 -9.16 1.38 0.79
N ILE A 25 -7.98 0.77 0.73
CA ILE A 25 -7.62 -0.38 1.55
C ILE A 25 -6.68 0.12 2.64
N GLU A 26 -7.13 0.02 3.89
CA GLU A 26 -6.35 0.37 5.07
C GLU A 26 -5.29 -0.72 5.35
N ILE A 27 -4.04 -0.30 5.59
CA ILE A 27 -2.90 -1.20 5.71
C ILE A 27 -2.20 -0.95 7.04
N TYR A 28 -2.01 -2.04 7.79
CA TYR A 28 -1.21 -2.08 9.00
C TYR A 28 0.04 -2.93 8.78
N PHE A 29 1.20 -2.43 9.18
CA PHE A 29 2.45 -3.20 9.12
C PHE A 29 3.35 -2.91 10.32
N MET A 30 4.09 -3.93 10.74
CA MET A 30 5.06 -3.87 11.84
C MET A 30 6.22 -4.84 11.55
N GLY A 31 7.30 -4.72 12.32
CA GLY A 31 8.35 -5.75 12.36
C GLY A 31 7.93 -6.92 13.26
N GLU A 32 8.84 -7.85 13.52
CA GLU A 32 8.64 -8.96 14.48
C GLU A 32 8.10 -8.48 15.85
N THR A 33 8.56 -7.31 16.28
CA THR A 33 8.07 -6.57 17.45
C THR A 33 8.13 -5.07 17.15
N GLY A 34 7.46 -4.26 17.98
CA GLY A 34 7.58 -2.80 17.95
C GLY A 34 6.35 -2.07 17.42
N ALA A 35 6.57 -0.89 16.86
CA ALA A 35 5.50 0.04 16.48
C ALA A 35 4.72 -0.46 15.25
N ILE A 36 3.40 -0.27 15.31
CA ILE A 36 2.46 -0.54 14.22
C ILE A 36 2.28 0.75 13.42
N TYR A 37 2.49 0.66 12.12
CA TYR A 37 2.29 1.75 11.19
C TYR A 37 0.98 1.53 10.46
N LYS A 38 0.22 2.62 10.30
CA LYS A 38 -1.06 2.64 9.61
C LYS A 38 -0.96 3.50 8.36
N SER A 39 -1.51 3.02 7.25
CA SER A 39 -1.77 3.81 6.05
C SER A 39 -3.23 3.66 5.65
N ASP A 40 -3.94 4.77 5.46
CA ASP A 40 -5.37 4.77 5.09
C ASP A 40 -5.62 4.33 3.63
N SER A 41 -4.58 4.34 2.80
CA SER A 41 -4.62 3.86 1.42
C SER A 41 -3.21 3.48 0.97
N LEU A 42 -3.10 2.57 -0.01
CA LEU A 42 -1.83 2.30 -0.66
C LEU A 42 -1.36 3.45 -1.55
N LYS A 43 -2.28 4.31 -2.04
CA LYS A 43 -1.92 5.53 -2.79
C LYS A 43 -0.94 6.43 -2.02
N ASN A 44 -1.01 6.44 -0.69
CA ASN A 44 -0.10 7.21 0.17
C ASN A 44 1.33 6.65 0.19
N LEU A 45 1.51 5.37 -0.12
CA LEU A 45 2.80 4.67 -0.15
C LEU A 45 3.45 4.65 -1.54
N LEU A 46 2.76 5.19 -2.57
CA LEU A 46 3.19 5.22 -3.96
C LEU A 46 2.87 6.60 -4.58
N PRO A 47 3.69 7.64 -4.31
CA PRO A 47 3.46 9.00 -4.84
C PRO A 47 3.51 9.08 -6.38
N PHE A 48 4.09 8.08 -7.04
CA PHE A 48 4.17 7.96 -8.51
C PHE A 48 3.60 6.62 -9.00
N MET A 49 2.41 6.24 -8.53
CA MET A 49 1.73 5.04 -9.01
C MET A 49 1.40 5.20 -10.50
N PHE A 50 1.89 4.28 -11.33
CA PHE A 50 1.47 4.17 -12.73
C PHE A 50 0.00 3.75 -12.78
N ASP A 51 -0.85 4.66 -13.26
CA ASP A 51 -2.27 4.41 -13.50
C ASP A 51 -2.53 4.33 -15.01
N LYS A 52 -3.62 3.68 -15.40
CA LYS A 52 -4.08 3.55 -16.79
C LYS A 52 -4.29 4.89 -17.50
N ASN A 53 -4.38 5.98 -16.75
CA ASN A 53 -4.45 7.36 -17.28
C ASN A 53 -3.17 7.82 -18.00
N PHE A 54 -2.07 7.06 -17.93
CA PHE A 54 -0.80 7.38 -18.61
C PHE A 54 -0.58 6.61 -19.93
N LEU A 55 -1.58 5.85 -20.42
CA LEU A 55 -1.58 5.15 -21.71
C LEU A 55 -2.71 5.67 -22.60
#